data_AF-A0A1Y4CUZ0-F1
#
_entry.id   AF-A0A1Y4CUZ0-F1
#
_cell.length_a   1.000
_cell.length_b   1.000
_cell.length_c   1.000
_cell.angle_alpha   90.00
_cell.angle_beta   90.00
_cell.angle_gamma   90.00
#
_symmetry.space_group_name_H-M   'P 1'
#
loop_
_entity.id
_entity.type
_entity.pdbx_description
1 polymer ?
#
loop_
_entity_poly.entity_id
_entity_poly.type
_entity_poly.pdbx_seq_one_letter_code
_entity_poly.pdbx_strand_id
1 'polypeptide(L)'
;MHKKNVVIMKATRETNGNKSLPNLPLHKFLGVAARFILAALCTSLYGGSLWVWFIGSWLVWNFLAGVVRFLWGCLVFLLAFVSVVAFIVWVLTL
;
A
#
# COMPACT_ATOMS: atom_id res chain seq x y z
N MET A 1 -30.93 -35.47 -47.25
CA MET A 1 -30.34 -35.67 -45.92
C MET A 1 -29.40 -34.49 -45.64
N HIS A 2 -29.88 -33.46 -44.94
CA HIS A 2 -29.17 -32.18 -44.80
C HIS A 2 -28.36 -32.18 -43.50
N LYS A 3 -27.03 -32.23 -43.61
CA LYS A 3 -26.10 -32.24 -42.47
C LYS A 3 -26.07 -30.83 -41.84
N LYS A 4 -26.81 -30.61 -40.76
CA LYS A 4 -26.69 -29.38 -39.95
C LYS A 4 -25.37 -29.43 -39.18
N ASN A 5 -24.46 -28.49 -39.47
CA ASN A 5 -23.24 -28.29 -38.70
C ASN A 5 -23.59 -27.40 -37.50
N VAL A 6 -23.96 -28.02 -36.37
CA VAL A 6 -24.13 -27.31 -35.10
C VAL A 6 -22.74 -27.05 -34.55
N VAL A 7 -22.26 -25.83 -34.73
CA VAL A 7 -21.10 -25.30 -34.01
C VAL A 7 -21.49 -25.21 -32.55
N ILE A 8 -21.03 -26.16 -31.74
CA ILE A 8 -21.12 -26.11 -30.29
C ILE A 8 -20.17 -25.00 -29.84
N MET A 9 -20.70 -23.78 -29.71
CA MET A 9 -20.01 -22.72 -28.99
C MET A 9 -19.74 -23.22 -27.57
N LYS A 10 -18.45 -23.33 -27.22
CA LYS A 10 -18.00 -23.72 -25.88
C LYS A 10 -18.31 -22.58 -24.91
N ALA A 11 -19.54 -22.52 -24.45
CA ALA A 11 -19.91 -21.73 -23.29
C ALA A 11 -19.46 -22.47 -22.02
N THR A 12 -19.01 -21.68 -21.06
CA THR A 12 -18.86 -22.02 -19.63
C THR A 12 -17.43 -22.30 -19.16
N ARG A 13 -16.77 -21.20 -18.75
CA ARG A 13 -16.41 -20.96 -17.35
C ARG A 13 -15.66 -22.11 -16.67
N GLU A 14 -14.35 -22.21 -16.91
CA GLU A 14 -13.45 -22.88 -15.97
C GLU A 14 -13.09 -21.91 -14.85
N THR A 15 -13.81 -22.03 -13.75
CA THR A 15 -13.35 -21.63 -12.42
C THR A 15 -12.24 -22.60 -12.01
N ASN A 16 -10.99 -22.24 -12.29
CA ASN A 16 -9.79 -22.94 -11.81
C ASN A 16 -9.10 -21.97 -10.84
N GLY A 17 -9.25 -22.11 -9.53
CA GLY A 17 -8.67 -23.22 -8.77
C GLY A 17 -7.20 -22.87 -8.48
N ASN A 18 -6.92 -22.29 -7.31
CA ASN A 18 -5.56 -22.20 -6.75
C ASN A 18 -4.50 -21.52 -7.64
N LYS A 19 -4.57 -20.20 -7.81
CA LYS A 19 -3.39 -19.41 -8.19
C LYS A 19 -3.38 -18.16 -7.32
N SER A 20 -2.38 -18.08 -6.46
CA SER A 20 -1.97 -16.89 -5.70
C SER A 20 -2.30 -15.61 -6.47
N LEU A 21 -3.03 -14.71 -5.81
CA LEU A 21 -3.29 -13.32 -6.18
C LEU A 21 -2.35 -12.88 -7.31
N PRO A 22 -2.81 -12.74 -8.58
CA PRO A 22 -1.90 -12.38 -9.65
C PRO A 22 -1.27 -11.06 -9.25
N ASN A 23 0.05 -11.07 -9.07
CA ASN A 23 0.91 -9.91 -8.85
C ASN A 23 0.35 -8.75 -9.67
N LEU A 24 -0.43 -7.89 -9.01
CA LEU A 24 -1.11 -6.82 -9.69
C LEU A 24 0.02 -5.89 -10.12
N PRO A 25 0.23 -5.69 -11.43
CA PRO A 25 1.43 -5.04 -11.92
C PRO A 25 1.53 -3.68 -11.23
N LEU A 26 2.66 -3.43 -10.55
CA LEU A 26 2.92 -2.20 -9.77
C LEU A 26 2.56 -0.94 -10.59
N HIS A 27 2.75 -1.03 -11.90
CA HIS A 27 2.38 -0.02 -12.90
C HIS A 27 0.88 0.37 -12.91
N LYS A 28 -0.05 -0.56 -12.64
CA LYS A 28 -1.47 -0.24 -12.51
C LYS A 28 -1.77 0.55 -11.24
N PHE A 29 -1.09 0.27 -10.13
CA PHE A 29 -1.21 1.08 -8.92
C PHE A 29 -0.64 2.48 -9.11
N LEU A 30 0.49 2.61 -9.81
CA LEU A 30 1.08 3.92 -10.13
C LEU A 30 0.11 4.78 -10.96
N GLY A 31 -0.53 4.19 -11.97
CA GLY A 31 -1.53 4.89 -12.78
C GLY A 31 -2.78 5.29 -11.99
N VAL A 32 -3.23 4.46 -11.05
CA VAL A 32 -4.36 4.78 -10.15
C VAL A 32 -3.99 5.86 -9.15
N ALA A 33 -2.80 5.79 -8.55
CA ALA A 33 -2.29 6.78 -7.62
C ALA A 33 -2.13 8.16 -8.29
N ALA A 34 -1.56 8.20 -9.50
CA ALA A 34 -1.43 9.44 -10.27
C ALA A 34 -2.79 10.07 -10.58
N ARG A 35 -3.79 9.26 -10.96
CA ARG A 35 -5.17 9.75 -11.18
C ARG A 35 -5.81 10.25 -9.88
N PHE A 36 -5.54 9.60 -8.75
CA PHE A 36 -6.04 10.03 -7.44
C PHE A 36 -5.44 11.38 -7.03
N ILE A 37 -4.13 11.57 -7.22
CA ILE A 37 -3.44 12.83 -6.94
C ILE A 37 -3.97 13.92 -7.87
N LEU A 38 -4.11 13.63 -9.17
CA LEU A 38 -4.64 14.59 -10.13
C LEU A 38 -6.10 14.95 -9.82
N ALA A 39 -6.93 13.98 -9.43
CA ALA A 39 -8.30 14.22 -9.01
C ALA A 39 -8.37 15.05 -7.72
N ALA A 40 -7.51 14.77 -6.74
CA ALA A 40 -7.40 15.54 -5.50
C ALA A 40 -6.90 16.99 -5.75
N LEU A 41 -5.99 17.18 -6.70
CA LEU A 41 -5.54 18.50 -7.13
C LEU A 41 -6.63 19.24 -7.92
N CYS A 42 -7.35 18.57 -8.82
CA CYS A 42 -8.47 19.15 -9.56
C CYS A 42 -9.62 19.53 -8.62
N THR A 43 -9.98 18.70 -7.63
CA THR A 43 -10.99 19.07 -6.62
C THR A 43 -10.49 20.17 -5.69
N SER A 44 -9.18 20.23 -5.40
CA SER A 44 -8.59 21.34 -4.64
C SER A 44 -8.63 22.67 -5.41
N LEU A 45 -8.40 22.65 -6.73
CA LEU A 45 -8.39 23.84 -7.58
C LEU A 45 -9.79 24.34 -7.96
N TYR A 46 -10.76 23.44 -8.16
CA TYR A 46 -12.10 23.78 -8.64
C TYR A 46 -13.22 23.68 -7.58
N GLY A 47 -12.99 23.01 -6.44
CA GLY A 47 -14.06 22.46 -5.58
C GLY A 47 -14.29 23.11 -4.22
N GLY A 48 -13.53 24.14 -3.82
CA GLY A 48 -13.92 25.01 -2.69
C GLY A 48 -13.04 24.94 -1.45
N SER A 49 -12.73 26.15 -0.97
CA SER A 49 -12.05 26.52 0.28
C SER A 49 -10.70 25.86 0.56
N LEU A 50 -9.62 26.59 0.23
CA LEU A 50 -8.23 26.31 0.62
C LEU A 50 -8.07 25.90 2.09
N TRP A 51 -8.94 26.40 2.97
CA TRP A 51 -8.98 26.04 4.39
C TRP A 51 -9.24 24.58 4.66
N VAL A 52 -10.19 23.94 3.95
CA VAL A 52 -10.49 22.51 4.13
C VAL A 52 -9.29 21.67 3.69
N TRP A 53 -8.62 22.09 2.62
CA TRP A 53 -7.40 21.45 2.15
C TRP A 53 -6.22 21.63 3.12
N PHE A 54 -6.08 22.82 3.71
CA PHE A 54 -5.06 23.11 4.72
C PHE A 54 -5.28 22.28 5.99
N ILE A 55 -6.52 22.18 6.47
CA ILE A 55 -6.89 21.35 7.63
C ILE A 55 -6.67 19.86 7.33
N GLY A 56 -7.06 19.39 6.15
CA GLY A 56 -6.83 18.01 5.72
C GLY A 56 -5.34 17.67 5.65
N SER A 57 -4.54 18.53 5.01
CA SER A 57 -3.09 18.36 4.91
C SER A 57 -2.42 18.43 6.28
N TRP A 58 -2.88 19.32 7.16
CA TRP A 58 -2.41 19.44 8.54
C TRP A 58 -2.69 18.17 9.35
N LEU A 59 -3.87 17.57 9.20
CA LEU A 59 -4.24 16.33 9.88
C LEU A 59 -3.36 15.16 9.40
N VAL A 60 -3.15 15.04 8.09
CA VAL A 60 -2.27 14.02 7.50
C VAL A 60 -0.82 14.21 7.98
N TRP A 61 -0.34 15.45 8.03
CA TRP A 61 1.01 15.75 8.52
C TRP A 61 1.19 15.37 9.99
N ASN A 62 0.23 15.70 10.86
CA ASN A 62 0.28 15.31 12.27
C ASN A 62 0.26 13.79 12.45
N PHE A 63 -0.57 13.08 11.68
CA PHE A 63 -0.58 11.63 11.70
C PHE A 63 0.76 11.04 11.23
N LEU A 64 1.30 11.53 10.12
CA LEU A 64 2.59 11.11 9.58
C LEU A 64 3.73 11.37 10.56
N ALA A 65 3.75 12.55 11.21
CA ALA A 65 4.73 12.89 12.23
C ALA A 65 4.64 11.94 13.44
N GLY A 66 3.42 11.54 13.84
CA GLY A 66 3.19 10.53 14.87
C GLY A 66 3.78 9.17 14.49
N VAL A 67 3.50 8.70 13.27
CA VAL A 67 4.05 7.44 12.74
C VAL A 67 5.57 7.49 12.68
N VAL A 68 6.16 8.57 12.17
CA VAL A 68 7.64 8.73 12.10
C VAL A 68 8.26 8.70 13.50
N ARG A 69 7.66 9.40 14.48
CA ARG A 69 8.12 9.37 15.88
C ARG A 69 8.04 7.97 16.48
N PHE A 70 6.98 7.22 16.19
CA PHE A 70 6.84 5.84 16.63
C PHE A 70 7.93 4.94 16.02
N LEU A 71 8.14 5.01 14.70
CA LEU A 71 9.22 4.28 14.03
C LEU A 71 10.60 4.63 14.61
N TRP A 72 10.83 5.91 14.89
CA TRP A 72 12.08 6.35 15.53
C TRP A 72 12.24 5.73 16.92
N GLY A 73 11.18 5.74 17.74
CA GLY A 73 11.18 5.09 19.05
C GLY A 73 11.46 3.59 18.96
N CYS A 74 10.85 2.90 17.99
CA CYS A 74 11.12 1.48 17.74
C CYS A 74 12.58 1.23 17.35
N LEU A 75 13.15 2.08 16.48
CA LEU A 75 14.55 1.96 16.08
C LEU A 75 15.49 2.12 17.27
N VAL A 76 15.28 3.14 18.09
CA VAL A 76 16.07 3.38 19.31
C VAL A 76 15.96 2.20 20.27
N PHE A 77 14.76 1.65 20.45
CA PHE A 77 14.53 0.49 21.31
C PHE A 77 15.30 -0.75 20.82
N LEU A 78 15.28 -1.04 19.52
CA LEU A 78 16.02 -2.16 18.94
C LEU A 78 17.53 -1.99 19.13
N LEU A 79 18.06 -0.78 18.92
CA LEU A 79 19.48 -0.48 19.15
C LEU A 79 19.87 -0.66 20.62
N ALA A 80 19.04 -0.17 21.54
CA ALA A 80 19.25 -0.35 22.98
C ALA A 80 19.26 -1.83 23.35
N PHE A 81 18.31 -2.61 22.83
CA PHE A 81 18.26 -4.06 23.07
C PHE A 81 19.52 -4.76 22.58
N VAL A 82 19.97 -4.48 21.35
CA VAL A 82 21.22 -5.04 20.80
C VAL A 82 22.41 -4.65 21.68
N SER A 83 22.49 -3.39 22.14
CA SER A 83 23.55 -2.93 23.02
C SER A 83 23.56 -3.69 24.36
N VAL A 84 22.39 -3.95 24.96
CA VAL A 84 22.28 -4.69 26.22
C VAL A 84 22.71 -6.14 26.03
N VAL A 85 22.27 -6.80 24.95
CA VAL A 85 22.68 -8.18 24.64
C VAL A 85 24.18 -8.25 24.42
N ALA A 86 24.76 -7.33 23.64
CA ALA A 86 26.20 -7.26 23.40
C ALA A 86 26.97 -7.06 24.71
N PHE A 87 26.46 -6.20 25.60
CA PHE A 87 27.06 -5.98 26.92
C PHE A 87 27.02 -7.25 27.79
N ILE A 88 25.90 -7.97 27.82
CA ILE A 88 25.79 -9.24 28.57
C ILE A 88 26.78 -10.28 28.03
N VAL A 89 26.87 -10.44 26.71
CA VAL A 89 27.83 -11.37 26.09
C VAL A 89 29.26 -10.97 26.43
N TRP A 90 29.58 -9.67 26.38
CA TRP A 90 30.90 -9.18 26.76
C TRP A 90 31.24 -9.50 28.21
N VAL A 91 30.32 -9.27 29.15
CA VAL A 91 30.51 -9.61 30.57
C VAL A 91 30.67 -11.12 30.77
N LEU A 92 29.92 -11.95 30.04
CA LEU A 92 30.01 -13.41 30.14
C LEU A 92 31.33 -13.97 29.57
N THR A 93 31.95 -13.25 28.63
CA THR A 93 33.22 -13.66 28.00
C THR A 93 34.43 -13.23 28.84
N LEU A 94 34.25 -12.30 29.78
CA LEU A 94 35.28 -11.80 30.68
C LEU A 94 35.54 -12.79 31.83
#